data_AF-A0A1H6FAT4-F1
#
_entry.id   AF-A0A1H6FAT4-F1
#
_cell.length_a   1.000
_cell.length_b   1.000
_cell.length_c   1.000
_cell.angle_alpha   90.00
_cell.angle_beta   90.00
_cell.angle_gamma   90.00
#
_symmetry.space_group_name_H-M   'P 1'
#
loop_
_entity.id
_entity.type
_entity.pdbx_description
1 polymer ?
#
loop_
_entity_poly.entity_id
_entity_poly.type
_entity_poly.pdbx_seq_one_letter_code
_entity_poly.pdbx_strand_id
1 'polypeptide(L)'
;MMGLLSKAESLRKEIQQLRALQENAQYVERFETRLENLSPVQKLQNLVLIYQTLKAKGVGISFDTNFATAIQIQLRKIKKRYQADPGMILATNKTLGNNFWTPLQQLPKKLQAALEKDWNSYVTSILPQFDTEILSVLAQIPDLQQQVVDIQRYYQEAEALSKQLPVDDSAFQHLDALVSLLTTKWKNLKGGGIPADILHFLKECAGSGANIEAMTPEILAWLKERGLLHSFKIVVG
;
A
#
# COMPACT_ATOMS: atom_id res chain seq x y z
N MET A 1 -20.88 66.80 39.35
CA MET A 1 -21.36 65.96 38.23
C MET A 1 -20.18 65.39 37.41
N MET A 2 -19.16 64.78 38.04
CA MET A 2 -17.97 64.22 37.34
C MET A 2 -17.75 62.70 37.53
N GLY A 3 -18.53 62.03 38.38
CA GLY A 3 -18.30 60.61 38.72
C GLY A 3 -18.91 59.58 37.75
N LEU A 4 -19.85 60.00 36.89
CA LEU A 4 -20.53 59.12 35.93
C LEU A 4 -19.78 59.06 34.59
N LEU A 5 -19.19 60.17 34.15
CA LEU A 5 -18.44 60.24 32.90
C LEU A 5 -17.13 59.44 32.98
N SER A 6 -16.38 59.57 34.09
CA SER A 6 -15.13 58.82 34.27
C SER A 6 -15.34 57.31 34.46
N LYS A 7 -16.47 56.91 35.08
CA LYS A 7 -16.88 55.50 35.19
C LYS A 7 -17.27 54.92 33.83
N ALA A 8 -17.96 55.67 32.98
CA ALA A 8 -18.31 55.25 31.62
C ALA A 8 -17.06 55.10 30.72
N GLU A 9 -16.07 55.98 30.89
CA GLU A 9 -14.79 55.90 30.16
C GLU A 9 -13.94 54.70 30.61
N SER A 10 -13.88 54.42 31.91
CA SER A 10 -13.17 53.24 32.46
C SER A 10 -13.81 51.94 31.96
N LEU A 11 -15.14 51.83 32.00
CA LEU A 11 -15.88 50.67 31.52
C LEU A 11 -15.69 50.45 30.01
N ARG A 12 -15.66 51.53 29.22
CA ARG A 12 -15.39 51.45 27.78
C ARG A 12 -13.98 50.91 27.50
N LYS A 13 -12.99 51.33 28.30
CA LYS A 13 -11.59 50.86 28.18
C LYS A 13 -11.47 49.38 28.55
N GLU A 14 -12.14 48.94 29.62
CA GLU A 14 -12.20 47.53 30.02
C GLU A 14 -12.91 46.66 28.98
N ILE A 15 -14.02 47.12 28.40
CA ILE A 15 -14.72 46.43 27.29
C ILE A 15 -13.83 46.31 26.06
N GLN A 16 -13.05 47.35 25.73
CA GLN A 16 -12.10 47.29 24.61
C GLN A 16 -10.95 46.31 24.88
N GLN A 17 -10.42 46.27 26.11
CA GLN A 17 -9.39 45.31 26.50
C GLN A 17 -9.90 43.87 26.49
N LEU A 18 -11.13 43.65 26.97
CA LEU A 18 -11.76 42.34 27.00
C LEU A 18 -12.06 41.85 25.58
N ARG A 19 -12.50 42.73 24.67
CA ARG A 19 -12.65 42.41 23.24
C ARG A 19 -11.32 42.08 22.58
N ALA A 20 -10.26 42.85 22.84
CA ALA A 20 -8.93 42.56 22.29
C ALA A 20 -8.37 41.22 22.80
N LEU A 21 -8.59 40.88 24.07
CA LEU A 21 -8.20 39.59 24.64
C LEU A 21 -9.03 38.43 24.05
N GLN A 22 -10.34 38.62 23.84
CA GLN A 22 -11.20 37.64 23.18
C GLN A 22 -10.83 37.42 21.71
N GLU A 23 -10.55 38.50 20.98
CA GLU A 23 -10.05 38.41 19.61
C GLU A 23 -8.71 37.66 19.58
N ASN A 24 -7.76 37.99 20.46
CA ASN A 24 -6.49 37.28 20.57
C ASN A 24 -6.67 35.79 20.90
N ALA A 25 -7.58 35.44 21.81
CA ALA A 25 -7.90 34.03 22.11
C ALA A 25 -8.46 33.30 20.87
N GLN A 26 -9.37 33.93 20.12
CA GLN A 26 -9.88 33.37 18.86
C GLN A 26 -8.80 33.27 17.78
N TYR A 27 -7.84 34.21 17.74
CA TYR A 27 -6.69 34.14 16.85
C TYR A 27 -5.81 32.92 17.16
N VAL A 28 -5.50 32.70 18.45
CA VAL A 28 -4.72 31.54 18.91
C VAL A 28 -5.41 30.23 18.56
N GLU A 29 -6.70 30.08 18.89
CA GLU A 29 -7.49 28.87 18.59
C GLU A 29 -7.53 28.55 17.09
N ARG A 30 -7.70 29.57 16.24
CA ARG A 30 -7.70 29.39 14.77
C ARG A 30 -6.31 29.01 14.24
N PHE A 31 -5.24 29.54 14.83
CA PHE A 31 -3.88 29.13 14.49
C PHE A 31 -3.59 27.69 14.93
N GLU A 32 -4.05 27.27 16.11
CA GLU A 32 -3.94 25.90 16.60
C GLU A 32 -4.67 24.93 15.67
N THR A 33 -5.91 25.25 15.28
CA THR A 33 -6.67 24.47 14.29
C THR A 33 -5.91 24.39 12.94
N ARG A 34 -5.21 25.46 12.54
CA ARG A 34 -4.39 25.46 11.31
C ARG A 34 -3.11 24.63 11.45
N LEU A 35 -2.51 24.57 12.63
CA LEU A 35 -1.39 23.68 12.93
C LEU A 35 -1.83 22.22 12.90
N GLU A 36 -3.00 21.88 13.42
CA GLU A 36 -3.58 20.52 13.32
C GLU A 36 -3.80 20.11 11.85
N ASN A 37 -4.18 21.05 10.99
CA ASN A 37 -4.32 20.82 9.56
C ASN A 37 -2.98 20.51 8.84
N LEU A 38 -1.83 20.71 9.50
CA LEU A 38 -0.51 20.29 9.01
C LEU A 38 -0.10 18.89 9.51
N SER A 39 -0.91 18.22 10.32
CA SER A 39 -0.69 16.81 10.69
C SER A 39 -0.48 15.84 9.50
N PRO A 40 -1.03 16.06 8.29
CA PRO A 40 -0.72 15.22 7.13
C PRO A 40 0.76 15.26 6.71
N VAL A 41 1.52 16.30 7.08
CA VAL A 41 2.95 16.44 6.72
C VAL A 41 3.81 15.36 7.37
N GLN A 42 3.51 14.97 8.60
CA GLN A 42 4.23 13.88 9.28
C GLN A 42 3.99 12.54 8.57
N LYS A 43 2.74 12.26 8.19
CA LYS A 43 2.41 11.05 7.41
C LYS A 43 3.11 11.03 6.06
N LEU A 44 3.27 12.19 5.42
CA LEU A 44 3.99 12.30 4.14
C LEU A 44 5.47 11.98 4.25
N GLN A 45 6.15 12.33 5.35
CA GLN A 45 7.58 12.04 5.51
C GLN A 45 7.86 10.53 5.39
N ASN A 46 7.09 9.71 6.11
CA ASN A 46 7.23 8.25 6.05
C ASN A 46 6.91 7.72 4.65
N LEU A 47 5.83 8.18 4.03
CA LEU A 47 5.45 7.74 2.68
C LEU A 47 6.47 8.15 1.61
N VAL A 48 7.16 9.28 1.78
CA VAL A 48 8.24 9.71 0.87
C VAL A 48 9.46 8.82 1.01
N LEU A 49 9.80 8.39 2.24
CA LEU A 49 10.88 7.42 2.44
C LEU A 49 10.55 6.09 1.74
N ILE A 50 9.33 5.58 1.94
CA ILE A 50 8.85 4.35 1.27
C ILE A 50 8.89 4.52 -0.26
N TYR A 51 8.40 5.65 -0.79
CA TYR A 51 8.47 5.97 -2.22
C TYR A 51 9.91 5.89 -2.75
N GLN A 52 10.87 6.44 -2.01
CA GLN A 52 12.28 6.42 -2.40
C GLN A 52 12.85 4.99 -2.36
N THR A 53 12.54 4.23 -1.31
CA THR A 53 12.96 2.82 -1.19
C THR A 53 12.42 1.98 -2.35
N LEU A 54 11.12 2.05 -2.62
CA LEU A 54 10.50 1.33 -3.73
C LEU A 54 11.14 1.70 -5.08
N LYS A 55 11.33 3.01 -5.32
CA LYS A 55 11.95 3.50 -6.55
C LYS A 55 13.41 3.06 -6.69
N ALA A 56 14.18 3.06 -5.61
CA ALA A 56 15.57 2.59 -5.60
C ALA A 56 15.69 1.09 -5.92
N LYS A 57 14.67 0.30 -5.55
CA LYS A 57 14.55 -1.12 -5.89
C LYS A 57 13.93 -1.37 -7.28
N GLY A 58 13.69 -0.32 -8.07
CA GLY A 58 13.16 -0.44 -9.42
C GLY A 58 11.66 -0.69 -9.51
N VAL A 59 10.92 -0.55 -8.41
CA VAL A 59 9.45 -0.66 -8.43
C VAL A 59 8.87 0.54 -9.16
N GLY A 60 8.06 0.28 -10.20
CA GLY A 60 7.36 1.31 -10.96
C GLY A 60 6.23 1.93 -10.14
N ILE A 61 6.31 3.24 -9.88
CA ILE A 61 5.30 3.96 -9.06
C ILE A 61 4.35 4.75 -9.95
N SER A 62 3.06 4.45 -9.85
CA SER A 62 1.95 5.02 -10.64
C SER A 62 1.37 6.31 -10.07
N PHE A 63 1.97 6.86 -9.01
CA PHE A 63 1.51 8.10 -8.37
C PHE A 63 1.60 9.31 -9.31
N ASP A 64 0.49 10.06 -9.44
CA ASP A 64 0.43 11.29 -10.23
C ASP A 64 1.22 12.43 -9.58
N THR A 65 2.45 12.64 -10.07
CA THR A 65 3.33 13.72 -9.61
C THR A 65 2.79 15.12 -9.93
N ASN A 66 1.86 15.27 -10.88
CA ASN A 66 1.25 16.56 -11.17
C ASN A 66 0.38 17.03 -10.00
N PHE A 67 -0.30 16.10 -9.32
CA PHE A 67 -1.09 16.40 -8.12
C PHE A 67 -0.21 17.02 -7.01
N ALA A 68 0.96 16.42 -6.74
CA ALA A 68 1.91 16.96 -5.77
C ALA A 68 2.51 18.32 -6.22
N THR A 69 2.82 18.45 -7.51
CA THR A 69 3.35 19.68 -8.10
C THR A 69 2.37 20.84 -7.97
N ALA A 70 1.08 20.60 -8.21
CA ALA A 70 0.02 21.61 -8.06
C ALA A 70 -0.04 22.14 -6.62
N ILE A 71 0.04 21.26 -5.61
CA ILE A 71 0.07 21.63 -4.19
C ILE A 71 1.33 22.46 -3.88
N GLN A 72 2.49 22.07 -4.41
CA GLN A 72 3.75 22.81 -4.23
C GLN A 72 3.66 24.24 -4.80
N ILE A 73 3.06 24.40 -5.98
CA ILE A 73 2.84 25.71 -6.60
C ILE A 73 1.94 26.58 -5.72
N GLN A 74 0.84 26.03 -5.17
CA GLN A 74 -0.05 26.76 -4.27
C GLN A 74 0.65 27.13 -2.96
N LEU A 75 1.44 26.23 -2.37
CA LEU A 75 2.22 26.50 -1.16
C LEU A 75 3.18 27.69 -1.37
N ARG A 76 3.87 27.76 -2.51
CA ARG A 76 4.74 28.90 -2.85
C ARG A 76 3.96 30.21 -2.93
N LYS A 77 2.75 30.19 -3.52
CA LYS A 77 1.86 31.37 -3.58
C LYS A 77 1.41 31.81 -2.19
N ILE A 78 1.02 30.86 -1.34
CA ILE A 78 0.62 31.13 0.05
C ILE A 78 1.78 31.72 0.85
N LYS A 79 2.98 31.12 0.77
CA LYS A 79 4.18 31.62 1.45
C LYS A 79 4.50 33.07 1.08
N LYS A 80 4.42 33.42 -0.21
CA LYS A 80 4.65 34.80 -0.68
C LYS A 80 3.61 35.78 -0.12
N ARG A 81 2.33 35.41 -0.12
CA ARG A 81 1.25 36.28 0.38
C ARG A 81 1.26 36.42 1.90
N TYR A 82 1.61 35.35 2.61
CA TYR A 82 1.75 35.36 4.07
C TYR A 82 2.81 36.36 4.56
N GLN A 83 3.89 36.58 3.80
CA GLN A 83 4.90 37.59 4.13
C GLN A 83 4.35 39.02 4.11
N ALA A 84 3.32 39.28 3.31
CA ALA A 84 2.68 40.59 3.20
C ALA A 84 1.48 40.73 4.17
N ASP A 85 0.75 39.64 4.41
CA ASP A 85 -0.42 39.60 5.30
C ASP A 85 -0.51 38.24 6.00
N PRO A 86 -0.02 38.11 7.24
CA PRO A 86 -0.12 36.87 8.01
C PRO A 86 -1.57 36.43 8.29
N GLY A 87 -2.53 37.36 8.34
CA GLY A 87 -3.94 37.09 8.61
C GLY A 87 -4.63 36.30 7.50
N MET A 88 -4.05 36.25 6.30
CA MET A 88 -4.62 35.55 5.15
C MET A 88 -4.85 34.05 5.37
N ILE A 89 -4.08 33.42 6.27
CA ILE A 89 -4.18 31.98 6.58
C ILE A 89 -5.41 31.68 7.45
N LEU A 90 -5.84 32.68 8.22
CA LEU A 90 -7.00 32.60 9.10
C LEU A 90 -8.29 32.98 8.39
N ALA A 91 -8.21 33.70 7.27
CA ALA A 91 -9.36 33.98 6.44
C ALA A 91 -10.05 32.67 6.04
N THR A 92 -11.31 32.52 6.43
CA THR A 92 -12.22 31.44 6.02
C THR A 92 -12.64 31.61 4.56
N ASN A 93 -11.66 31.84 3.68
CA ASN A 93 -11.91 31.92 2.26
C ASN A 93 -12.03 30.47 1.72
N LYS A 94 -13.15 30.18 1.05
CA LYS A 94 -13.43 28.86 0.46
C LYS A 94 -12.36 28.44 -0.56
N THR A 95 -11.71 29.42 -1.19
CA THR A 95 -10.66 29.21 -2.19
C THR A 95 -9.42 28.53 -1.63
N LEU A 96 -8.95 28.90 -0.44
CA LEU A 96 -7.78 28.35 0.23
C LEU A 96 -8.10 26.96 0.81
N GLY A 97 -9.33 26.79 1.32
CA GLY A 97 -9.88 25.48 1.70
C GLY A 97 -9.80 24.50 0.54
N ASN A 98 -10.47 24.82 -0.57
CA ASN A 98 -10.62 23.90 -1.69
C ASN A 98 -9.34 23.71 -2.52
N ASN A 99 -8.53 24.76 -2.70
CA ASN A 99 -7.39 24.70 -3.61
C ASN A 99 -6.07 24.31 -2.92
N PHE A 100 -6.02 24.28 -1.59
CA PHE A 100 -4.81 23.95 -0.86
C PHE A 100 -5.05 22.96 0.28
N TRP A 101 -5.89 23.31 1.26
CA TRP A 101 -6.06 22.47 2.45
C TRP A 101 -6.64 21.10 2.12
N THR A 102 -7.70 21.04 1.32
CA THR A 102 -8.31 19.77 0.92
C THR A 102 -7.33 18.90 0.09
N PRO A 103 -6.67 19.41 -0.97
CA PRO A 103 -5.64 18.65 -1.67
C PRO A 103 -4.48 18.17 -0.77
N LEU A 104 -4.01 19.02 0.16
CA LEU A 104 -2.94 18.67 1.09
C LEU A 104 -3.35 17.51 2.01
N GLN A 105 -4.59 17.51 2.50
CA GLN A 105 -5.14 16.42 3.31
C GLN A 105 -5.32 15.11 2.51
N GLN A 106 -5.60 15.21 1.21
CA GLN A 106 -5.75 14.05 0.32
C GLN A 106 -4.42 13.45 -0.14
N LEU A 107 -3.35 14.25 -0.18
CA LEU A 107 -2.05 13.85 -0.70
C LEU A 107 -1.50 12.58 -0.05
N PRO A 108 -1.41 12.44 1.30
CA PRO A 108 -0.92 11.20 1.88
C PRO A 108 -1.79 9.99 1.55
N LYS A 109 -3.12 10.15 1.49
CA LYS A 109 -4.04 9.05 1.14
C LYS A 109 -3.81 8.57 -0.30
N LYS A 110 -3.69 9.51 -1.24
CA LYS A 110 -3.45 9.18 -2.66
C LYS A 110 -2.07 8.54 -2.86
N LEU A 111 -1.04 9.06 -2.18
CA LEU A 111 0.30 8.51 -2.24
C LEU A 111 0.33 7.09 -1.66
N GLN A 112 -0.23 6.90 -0.47
CA GLN A 112 -0.32 5.59 0.18
C GLN A 112 -1.02 4.56 -0.72
N ALA A 113 -2.20 4.89 -1.27
CA ALA A 113 -2.94 3.98 -2.14
C ALA A 113 -2.15 3.60 -3.41
N ALA A 114 -1.40 4.54 -4.00
CA ALA A 114 -0.54 4.25 -5.14
C ALA A 114 0.61 3.31 -4.73
N LEU A 115 1.31 3.61 -3.62
CA LEU A 115 2.39 2.77 -3.12
C LEU A 115 1.92 1.34 -2.79
N GLU A 116 0.77 1.19 -2.14
CA GLU A 116 0.21 -0.12 -1.77
C GLU A 116 -0.11 -0.94 -3.03
N LYS A 117 -0.76 -0.32 -4.01
CA LYS A 117 -1.08 -0.95 -5.29
C LYS A 117 0.18 -1.39 -6.04
N ASP A 118 1.16 -0.50 -6.15
CA ASP A 118 2.37 -0.75 -6.92
C ASP A 118 3.27 -1.77 -6.23
N TRP A 119 3.34 -1.74 -4.90
CA TRP A 119 4.01 -2.77 -4.09
C TRP A 119 3.37 -4.14 -4.29
N ASN A 120 2.06 -4.24 -4.11
CA ASN A 120 1.34 -5.50 -4.33
C ASN A 120 1.57 -6.04 -5.74
N SER A 121 1.46 -5.18 -6.75
CA SER A 121 1.71 -5.54 -8.16
C SER A 121 3.14 -6.05 -8.37
N TYR A 122 4.13 -5.40 -7.75
CA TYR A 122 5.53 -5.83 -7.78
C TYR A 122 5.70 -7.22 -7.16
N VAL A 123 5.20 -7.44 -5.94
CA VAL A 123 5.30 -8.73 -5.26
C VAL A 123 4.66 -9.84 -6.10
N THR A 124 3.46 -9.61 -6.62
CA THR A 124 2.77 -10.58 -7.49
C THR A 124 3.55 -10.86 -8.78
N SER A 125 4.25 -9.87 -9.34
CA SER A 125 5.01 -10.03 -10.59
C SER A 125 6.27 -10.90 -10.44
N ILE A 126 6.85 -10.94 -9.23
CA ILE A 126 8.08 -11.71 -8.98
C ILE A 126 7.82 -13.05 -8.30
N LEU A 127 6.63 -13.23 -7.71
CA LEU A 127 6.26 -14.51 -7.13
C LEU A 127 6.01 -15.56 -8.23
N PRO A 128 6.51 -16.79 -8.06
CA PRO A 128 6.11 -17.89 -8.90
C PRO A 128 4.59 -18.06 -8.86
N GLN A 129 3.97 -18.07 -10.03
CA GLN A 129 2.53 -18.28 -10.14
C GLN A 129 2.25 -19.78 -10.02
N PHE A 130 1.39 -20.14 -9.06
CA PHE A 130 0.93 -21.50 -8.87
C PHE A 130 -0.59 -21.52 -8.83
N ASP A 131 -1.20 -22.49 -9.50
CA ASP A 131 -2.60 -22.78 -9.33
C ASP A 131 -2.83 -23.41 -7.93
N THR A 132 -3.50 -22.67 -7.06
CA THR A 132 -3.81 -23.10 -5.69
C THR A 132 -4.74 -24.32 -5.64
N GLU A 133 -5.61 -24.50 -6.63
CA GLU A 133 -6.44 -25.72 -6.74
C GLU A 133 -5.54 -26.91 -7.00
N ILE A 134 -4.62 -26.81 -7.96
CA ILE A 134 -3.69 -27.91 -8.28
C ILE A 134 -2.71 -28.17 -7.14
N LEU A 135 -2.19 -27.14 -6.46
CA LEU A 135 -1.40 -27.35 -5.24
C LEU A 135 -2.20 -28.12 -4.18
N SER A 136 -3.48 -27.79 -3.97
CA SER A 136 -4.31 -28.51 -3.01
C SER A 136 -4.51 -29.98 -3.38
N VAL A 137 -4.53 -30.29 -4.67
CA VAL A 137 -4.61 -31.66 -5.20
C VAL A 137 -3.28 -32.40 -4.99
N LEU A 138 -2.16 -31.73 -5.27
CA LEU A 138 -0.83 -32.28 -5.00
C LEU A 138 -0.62 -32.59 -3.52
N ALA A 139 -1.21 -31.79 -2.63
CA ALA A 139 -1.17 -32.02 -1.19
C ALA A 139 -1.92 -33.30 -0.75
N GLN A 140 -2.82 -33.84 -1.58
CA GLN A 140 -3.52 -35.12 -1.30
C GLN A 140 -2.63 -36.34 -1.57
N ILE A 141 -1.53 -36.17 -2.30
CA ILE A 141 -0.58 -37.25 -2.57
C ILE A 141 0.36 -37.36 -1.35
N PRO A 142 0.34 -38.48 -0.59
CA PRO A 142 1.08 -38.59 0.68
C PRO A 142 2.58 -38.26 0.54
N ASP A 143 3.21 -38.69 -0.56
CA ASP A 143 4.65 -38.47 -0.80
C ASP A 143 5.00 -37.01 -1.10
N LEU A 144 4.03 -36.18 -1.48
CA LEU A 144 4.21 -34.76 -1.80
C LEU A 144 3.66 -33.83 -0.72
N GLN A 145 2.76 -34.31 0.12
CA GLN A 145 1.97 -33.53 1.07
C GLN A 145 2.82 -32.50 1.84
N GLN A 146 3.86 -32.94 2.54
CA GLN A 146 4.67 -32.04 3.37
C GLN A 146 5.38 -30.96 2.53
N GLN A 147 5.87 -31.32 1.34
CA GLN A 147 6.57 -30.37 0.47
C GLN A 147 5.60 -29.32 -0.08
N VAL A 148 4.38 -29.72 -0.40
CA VAL A 148 3.33 -28.81 -0.90
C VAL A 148 2.83 -27.90 0.22
N VAL A 149 2.65 -28.41 1.44
CA VAL A 149 2.29 -27.60 2.62
C VAL A 149 3.35 -26.53 2.89
N ASP A 150 4.64 -26.88 2.81
CA ASP A 150 5.73 -25.91 2.92
C ASP A 150 5.62 -24.81 1.86
N ILE A 151 5.39 -25.19 0.59
CA ILE A 151 5.23 -24.24 -0.53
C ILE A 151 4.05 -23.30 -0.28
N GLN A 152 2.89 -23.83 0.10
CA GLN A 152 1.70 -23.03 0.41
C GLN A 152 1.96 -22.05 1.55
N ARG A 153 2.68 -22.47 2.60
CA ARG A 153 3.05 -21.59 3.72
C ARG A 153 3.92 -20.42 3.25
N TYR A 154 4.99 -20.68 2.49
CA TYR A 154 5.87 -19.62 1.99
C TYR A 154 5.15 -18.67 1.02
N TYR A 155 4.21 -19.21 0.23
CA TYR A 155 3.38 -18.39 -0.65
C TYR A 155 2.47 -17.46 0.14
N GLN A 156 1.79 -17.97 1.17
CA GLN A 156 0.96 -17.16 2.08
C GLN A 156 1.77 -16.09 2.81
N GLU A 157 3.00 -16.41 3.21
CA GLU A 157 3.91 -15.45 3.84
C GLU A 157 4.27 -14.31 2.87
N ALA A 158 4.56 -14.62 1.62
CA ALA A 158 4.81 -13.61 0.60
C ALA A 158 3.56 -12.77 0.27
N GLU A 159 2.37 -13.39 0.24
CA GLU A 159 1.11 -12.66 0.11
C GLU A 159 0.86 -11.71 1.29
N ALA A 160 1.19 -12.13 2.51
CA ALA A 160 1.09 -11.27 3.69
C ALA A 160 2.04 -10.06 3.59
N LEU A 161 3.28 -10.26 3.12
CA LEU A 161 4.21 -9.16 2.83
C LEU A 161 3.67 -8.20 1.77
N SER A 162 2.96 -8.70 0.74
CA SER A 162 2.36 -7.85 -0.30
C SER A 162 1.31 -6.87 0.21
N LYS A 163 0.72 -7.14 1.39
CA LYS A 163 -0.33 -6.32 2.02
C LYS A 163 0.23 -5.23 2.94
N GLN A 164 1.54 -5.21 3.15
CA GLN A 164 2.21 -4.26 4.04
C GLN A 164 3.28 -3.49 3.27
N LEU A 165 3.25 -2.15 3.34
CA LEU A 165 4.29 -1.35 2.71
C LEU A 165 5.66 -1.60 3.36
N PRO A 166 6.73 -1.75 2.56
CA PRO A 166 8.06 -1.94 3.10
C PRO A 166 8.55 -0.64 3.74
N VAL A 167 8.87 -0.69 5.03
CA VAL A 167 9.41 0.46 5.78
C VAL A 167 10.90 0.65 5.50
N ASP A 168 11.59 -0.44 5.17
CA ASP A 168 13.02 -0.49 4.86
C ASP A 168 13.34 -1.64 3.90
N ASP A 169 14.63 -1.88 3.67
CA ASP A 169 15.15 -2.92 2.78
C ASP A 169 14.91 -4.36 3.28
N SER A 170 14.57 -4.57 4.55
CA SER A 170 14.39 -5.92 5.11
C SER A 170 13.23 -6.67 4.45
N ALA A 171 12.16 -5.96 4.10
CA ALA A 171 11.01 -6.55 3.40
C ALA A 171 11.40 -7.07 2.00
N PHE A 172 12.28 -6.37 1.30
CA PHE A 172 12.81 -6.83 0.01
C PHE A 172 13.69 -8.06 0.18
N GLN A 173 14.62 -8.04 1.14
CA GLN A 173 15.47 -9.19 1.42
C GLN A 173 14.66 -10.43 1.81
N HIS A 174 13.62 -10.24 2.61
CA HIS A 174 12.72 -11.32 3.00
C HIS A 174 11.96 -11.86 1.78
N LEU A 175 11.44 -10.97 0.94
CA LEU A 175 10.75 -11.37 -0.27
C LEU A 175 11.66 -12.12 -1.25
N ASP A 176 12.90 -11.66 -1.46
CA ASP A 176 13.90 -12.33 -2.31
C ASP A 176 14.23 -13.73 -1.79
N ALA A 177 14.34 -13.89 -0.46
CA ALA A 177 14.55 -15.17 0.19
C ALA A 177 13.34 -16.11 -0.02
N LEU A 178 12.11 -15.60 0.13
CA LEU A 178 10.88 -16.37 -0.10
C LEU A 178 10.75 -16.80 -1.57
N VAL A 179 11.00 -15.90 -2.52
CA VAL A 179 10.97 -16.23 -3.96
C VAL A 179 12.00 -17.31 -4.29
N SER A 180 13.21 -17.20 -3.74
CA SER A 180 14.28 -18.19 -3.94
C SER A 180 13.91 -19.55 -3.33
N LEU A 181 13.35 -19.56 -2.11
CA LEU A 181 12.89 -20.75 -1.43
C LEU A 181 11.74 -21.43 -2.17
N LEU A 182 10.73 -20.67 -2.59
CA LEU A 182 9.59 -21.16 -3.38
C LEU A 182 10.07 -21.79 -4.68
N THR A 183 10.90 -21.09 -5.44
CA THR A 183 11.47 -21.59 -6.70
C THR A 183 12.26 -22.88 -6.48
N THR A 184 13.07 -22.93 -5.43
CA THR A 184 13.89 -24.10 -5.11
C THR A 184 13.04 -25.29 -4.66
N LYS A 185 12.08 -25.07 -3.75
CA LYS A 185 11.15 -26.09 -3.27
C LYS A 185 10.29 -26.64 -4.40
N TRP A 186 9.81 -25.78 -5.29
CA TRP A 186 9.07 -26.17 -6.48
C TRP A 186 9.93 -27.04 -7.41
N LYS A 187 11.13 -26.58 -7.77
CA LYS A 187 12.05 -27.33 -8.63
C LYS A 187 12.41 -28.69 -8.03
N ASN A 188 12.65 -28.74 -6.72
CA ASN A 188 13.06 -29.94 -5.99
C ASN A 188 11.90 -30.81 -5.49
N LEU A 189 10.64 -30.44 -5.77
CA LEU A 189 9.49 -31.26 -5.45
C LEU A 189 9.66 -32.65 -6.07
N LYS A 190 9.70 -33.69 -5.22
CA LYS A 190 9.93 -35.09 -5.57
C LYS A 190 9.01 -35.98 -4.73
N GLY A 191 8.34 -36.94 -5.34
CA GLY A 191 7.55 -37.96 -4.60
C GLY A 191 8.24 -39.31 -4.70
N GLY A 192 8.46 -39.98 -3.57
CA GLY A 192 8.84 -41.38 -3.59
C GLY A 192 7.76 -42.19 -4.32
N GLY A 193 8.12 -42.98 -5.33
CA GLY A 193 7.16 -43.82 -6.05
C GLY A 193 6.27 -43.09 -7.08
N ILE A 194 6.52 -41.82 -7.38
CA ILE A 194 5.87 -41.12 -8.51
C ILE A 194 6.82 -41.17 -9.72
N PRO A 195 6.39 -41.73 -10.87
CA PRO A 195 7.19 -41.69 -12.09
C PRO A 195 7.52 -40.26 -12.52
N ALA A 196 8.72 -40.07 -13.09
CA ALA A 196 9.24 -38.75 -13.43
C ALA A 196 8.32 -37.97 -14.38
N ASP A 197 7.74 -38.64 -15.37
CA ASP A 197 6.87 -38.03 -16.37
C ASP A 197 5.54 -37.54 -15.76
N ILE A 198 4.96 -38.30 -14.83
CA ILE A 198 3.77 -37.88 -14.08
C ILE A 198 4.09 -36.68 -13.20
N LEU A 199 5.21 -36.70 -12.49
CA LEU A 199 5.61 -35.58 -11.65
C LEU A 199 5.88 -34.31 -12.48
N HIS A 200 6.46 -34.46 -13.66
CA HIS A 200 6.66 -33.36 -14.61
C HIS A 200 5.32 -32.78 -15.05
N PHE A 201 4.40 -33.62 -15.52
CA PHE A 201 3.06 -33.21 -15.94
C PHE A 201 2.31 -32.46 -14.82
N LEU A 202 2.34 -33.00 -13.60
CA LEU A 202 1.69 -32.37 -12.45
C LEU A 202 2.28 -30.99 -12.13
N LYS A 203 3.61 -30.83 -12.26
CA LYS A 203 4.28 -29.54 -12.10
C LYS A 203 3.89 -28.53 -13.17
N GLU A 204 3.78 -28.96 -14.42
CA GLU A 204 3.33 -28.09 -15.52
C GLU A 204 1.88 -27.63 -15.29
N CYS A 205 0.99 -28.55 -14.93
CA CYS A 205 -0.40 -28.24 -14.58
C CYS A 205 -0.51 -27.19 -13.47
N ALA A 206 0.33 -27.28 -12.44
CA ALA A 206 0.31 -26.35 -11.32
C ALA A 206 0.96 -24.98 -11.62
N GLY A 207 1.85 -24.88 -12.60
CA GLY A 207 2.53 -23.63 -12.94
C GLY A 207 1.74 -22.79 -13.94
N SER A 208 1.74 -23.23 -15.20
CA SER A 208 1.14 -22.51 -16.34
C SER A 208 0.06 -23.31 -17.08
N GLY A 209 -0.26 -24.50 -16.59
CA GLY A 209 -0.97 -25.51 -17.35
C GLY A 209 0.00 -26.38 -18.17
N ALA A 210 -0.39 -27.65 -18.38
CA ALA A 210 0.32 -28.58 -19.25
C ALA A 210 -0.34 -28.63 -20.63
N ASN A 211 0.46 -28.90 -21.68
CA ASN A 211 -0.08 -29.18 -23.01
C ASN A 211 -0.91 -30.48 -22.96
N ILE A 212 -2.05 -30.51 -23.64
CA ILE A 212 -2.89 -31.71 -23.74
C ILE A 212 -2.13 -32.91 -24.33
N GLU A 213 -1.16 -32.66 -25.22
CA GLU A 213 -0.29 -33.69 -25.79
C GLU A 213 0.62 -34.35 -24.74
N ALA A 214 0.90 -33.67 -23.62
CA ALA A 214 1.65 -34.23 -22.50
C ALA A 214 0.82 -35.23 -21.68
N MET A 215 -0.50 -35.31 -21.89
CA MET A 215 -1.37 -36.26 -21.18
C MET A 215 -1.34 -37.65 -21.84
N THR A 216 -0.34 -38.45 -21.47
CA THR A 216 -0.20 -39.83 -21.97
C THR A 216 -1.23 -40.80 -21.35
N PRO A 217 -1.47 -41.97 -21.95
CA PRO A 217 -2.32 -43.01 -21.37
C PRO A 217 -1.90 -43.42 -19.95
N GLU A 218 -0.60 -43.44 -19.67
CA GLU A 218 -0.03 -43.79 -18.37
C GLU A 218 -0.35 -42.72 -17.32
N ILE A 219 -0.23 -41.43 -17.66
CA ILE A 219 -0.61 -40.32 -16.78
C ILE A 219 -2.10 -40.37 -16.48
N LEU A 220 -2.92 -40.61 -17.51
CA LEU A 220 -4.38 -40.67 -17.36
C LEU A 220 -4.82 -41.87 -16.51
N ALA A 221 -4.18 -43.04 -16.67
CA ALA A 221 -4.41 -44.20 -15.82
C ALA A 221 -4.03 -43.91 -14.36
N TRP A 222 -2.85 -43.33 -14.14
CA TRP A 222 -2.37 -42.99 -12.80
C TRP A 222 -3.27 -41.98 -12.07
N LEU A 223 -3.74 -40.95 -12.78
CA LEU A 223 -4.69 -39.97 -12.23
C LEU A 223 -6.04 -40.59 -11.90
N LYS A 224 -6.53 -41.53 -12.73
CA LYS A 224 -7.80 -42.25 -12.48
C LYS A 224 -7.70 -43.17 -11.27
N GLU A 225 -6.63 -43.95 -11.17
CA GLU A 225 -6.40 -44.88 -10.04
C GLU A 225 -6.39 -44.15 -8.69
N ARG A 226 -5.95 -42.89 -8.68
CA ARG A 226 -5.89 -42.04 -7.49
C ARG A 226 -7.09 -41.11 -7.31
N GLY A 227 -8.09 -41.18 -8.20
CA GLY A 227 -9.28 -40.33 -8.13
C GLY A 227 -9.01 -38.84 -8.37
N LEU A 228 -7.88 -38.48 -8.98
CA LEU A 228 -7.44 -37.09 -9.15
C LEU A 228 -7.93 -36.46 -10.46
N LEU A 229 -8.46 -37.26 -11.40
CA LEU A 229 -8.80 -36.80 -12.76
C LEU A 229 -9.77 -35.60 -12.77
N HIS A 230 -10.74 -35.56 -11.85
CA HIS A 230 -11.72 -34.48 -11.75
C HIS A 230 -11.13 -33.12 -11.35
N SER A 231 -9.89 -33.10 -10.88
CA SER A 231 -9.23 -31.92 -10.37
C SER A 231 -8.49 -31.13 -11.45
N PHE A 232 -8.36 -31.71 -12.64
CA PHE A 232 -7.75 -31.09 -13.80
C PHE A 232 -8.85 -30.66 -14.77
N LYS A 233 -8.73 -29.43 -15.29
CA LYS A 233 -9.67 -28.86 -16.25
C LYS A 233 -8.90 -28.48 -17.51
N ILE A 234 -9.51 -28.67 -18.67
CA ILE A 234 -8.98 -28.15 -19.92
C ILE A 234 -9.42 -26.70 -20.04
N VAL A 235 -8.46 -25.79 -20.15
CA VAL A 235 -8.71 -24.37 -20.40
C VAL A 235 -8.25 -24.08 -21.83
N VAL A 236 -9.13 -23.50 -22.64
CA VAL A 236 -8.78 -23.03 -23.97
C VAL A 236 -8.12 -21.66 -23.81
N GLY A 237 -6.82 -21.58 -24.11
CA GLY A 237 -6.04 -20.34 -24.14
C GLY A 237 -6.25 -19.55 -25.42
#